data_AF-A0A350BRK3-F1
#
_entry.id   AF-A0A350BRK3-F1
#
_cell.length_a   1.000
_cell.length_b   1.000
_cell.length_c   1.000
_cell.angle_alpha   90.00
_cell.angle_beta   90.00
_cell.angle_gamma   90.00
#
_symmetry.space_group_name_H-M   'P 1'
#
loop_
_entity.id
_entity.type
_entity.pdbx_description
1 polymer ?
#
loop_
_entity_poly.entity_id
_entity_poly.type
_entity_poly.pdbx_seq_one_letter_code
_entity_poly.pdbx_strand_id
1 'polypeptide(L)'
;MVYHSQLEKDYIKNLEEKNRALEVELQELKSQPETIKTLETKNKFDNSKDYFTIGSTEDEVIEVMGEPTNYLMTAPEARKFHYGISTVYFYQGKVISYANLEGNLKVKVKK
;
A
#
# COMPACT_ATOMS: atom_id res chain seq x y z
N MET A 1 36.82 29.12 -10.96
CA MET A 1 35.74 29.69 -10.15
C MET A 1 34.96 28.51 -9.55
N VAL A 2 35.36 28.05 -8.36
CA VAL A 2 34.91 26.77 -7.75
C VAL A 2 34.00 27.11 -6.58
N TYR A 3 32.72 27.34 -6.86
CA TYR A 3 31.75 27.74 -5.82
C TYR A 3 30.45 26.92 -5.87
N HIS A 4 30.49 25.68 -6.37
CA HIS A 4 29.33 24.77 -6.33
C HIS A 4 29.64 23.43 -5.65
N SER A 5 30.89 23.16 -5.27
CA SER A 5 31.29 21.84 -4.78
C SER A 5 30.97 21.57 -3.30
N GLN A 6 30.81 22.58 -2.44
CA GLN A 6 30.66 22.34 -0.99
C GLN A 6 29.22 22.00 -0.62
N LEU A 7 28.24 22.77 -1.13
CA LEU A 7 26.82 22.53 -0.87
C LEU A 7 26.34 21.17 -1.42
N GLU A 8 26.80 20.77 -2.60
CA GLU A 8 26.48 19.45 -3.16
C GLU A 8 27.08 18.32 -2.33
N LYS A 9 28.32 18.49 -1.84
CA LYS A 9 28.95 17.51 -0.94
C LYS A 9 28.24 17.43 0.40
N ASP A 10 27.82 18.56 0.95
CA ASP A 10 27.08 18.62 2.21
C ASP A 10 25.68 18.01 2.05
N TYR A 11 25.04 18.23 0.90
CA TYR A 11 23.74 17.60 0.55
C TYR A 11 23.88 16.08 0.40
N ILE A 12 24.88 15.60 -0.33
CA ILE A 12 25.14 14.16 -0.50
C ILE A 12 25.42 13.53 0.86
N LYS A 13 26.28 14.14 1.67
CA LYS A 13 26.59 13.66 3.02
C LYS A 13 25.35 13.61 3.92
N ASN A 14 24.50 14.64 3.88
CA ASN A 14 23.26 14.65 4.64
C ASN A 14 22.28 13.57 4.18
N LEU A 15 22.19 13.31 2.87
CA LEU A 15 21.37 12.23 2.32
C LEU A 15 21.89 10.85 2.73
N GLU A 16 23.21 10.63 2.69
CA GLU A 16 23.85 9.39 3.13
C GLU A 16 23.64 9.15 4.63
N GLU A 17 23.80 10.19 5.45
CA GLU A 17 23.53 10.12 6.89
C GLU A 17 22.06 9.81 7.17
N LYS A 18 21.14 10.44 6.43
CA LYS A 18 19.70 10.17 6.56
C LYS A 18 19.35 8.75 6.14
N ASN A 19 19.95 8.24 5.06
CA ASN A 19 19.74 6.86 4.62
C ASN A 19 20.31 5.85 5.62
N ARG A 20 21.49 6.11 6.17
CA ARG A 20 22.11 5.28 7.20
C ARG A 20 21.26 5.27 8.48
N ALA A 21 20.71 6.42 8.87
CA ALA A 21 19.78 6.50 10.00
C ALA A 21 18.49 5.71 9.72
N LEU A 22 17.96 5.78 8.50
CA LEU A 22 16.80 5.01 8.06
C LEU A 22 17.06 3.49 8.11
N GLU A 23 18.25 3.05 7.71
CA GLU A 23 18.65 1.64 7.74
C GLU A 23 18.83 1.12 9.18
N VAL A 24 19.37 1.95 10.08
CA VAL A 24 19.47 1.63 11.51
C VAL A 24 18.08 1.54 12.14
N GLU A 25 17.19 2.49 11.84
CA GLU A 25 15.78 2.46 12.29
C GLU A 25 15.06 1.20 11.77
N LEU A 26 15.30 0.83 10.50
CA LEU A 26 14.78 -0.42 9.93
C LEU A 26 15.36 -1.68 10.61
N GLN A 27 16.61 -1.65 11.07
CA GLN A 27 17.20 -2.77 11.83
C GLN A 27 16.72 -2.84 13.27
N GLU A 28 16.50 -1.70 13.92
CA GLU A 28 15.93 -1.63 15.27
C GLU A 28 14.48 -2.12 15.28
N LEU A 29 13.68 -1.74 14.27
CA LEU A 29 12.32 -2.25 14.08
C LEU A 29 12.27 -3.77 13.86
N LYS A 30 13.32 -4.36 13.27
CA LYS A 30 13.49 -5.81 13.08
C LYS A 30 14.09 -6.54 14.28
N SER A 31 14.57 -5.82 15.31
CA SER A 31 15.21 -6.40 16.49
C SER A 31 14.35 -6.33 17.75
N GLN A 32 13.22 -5.61 17.69
CA GLN A 32 12.20 -5.59 18.73
C GLN A 32 11.17 -6.71 18.50
N PRO A 33 11.10 -7.74 19.37
CA PRO A 33 10.09 -8.82 19.24
C PRO A 33 8.64 -8.33 19.43
N GLU A 34 8.41 -7.07 19.79
CA GLU A 34 7.08 -6.47 19.97
C GLU A 34 6.60 -5.57 18.81
N THR A 35 7.50 -4.98 18.00
CA THR A 35 7.13 -4.32 16.73
C THR A 35 6.97 -5.33 15.61
N ILE A 36 7.76 -6.40 15.64
CA ILE A 36 7.59 -7.56 14.77
C ILE A 36 6.25 -8.25 15.08
N LYS A 37 5.81 -8.27 16.35
CA LYS A 37 4.45 -8.70 16.71
C LYS A 37 3.33 -7.72 16.34
N THR A 38 3.59 -6.56 15.74
CA THR A 38 2.52 -5.69 15.23
C THR A 38 2.55 -5.55 13.70
N LEU A 39 3.67 -5.87 13.05
CA LEU A 39 3.82 -5.89 11.59
C LEU A 39 3.86 -7.30 10.99
N GLU A 40 4.20 -8.33 11.77
CA GLU A 40 4.11 -9.75 11.39
C GLU A 40 2.87 -10.45 11.98
N THR A 41 2.16 -9.84 12.94
CA THR A 41 0.89 -10.36 13.51
C THR A 41 -0.36 -9.83 12.80
N LYS A 42 -0.24 -9.38 11.55
CA LYS A 42 -1.39 -9.43 10.62
C LYS A 42 -1.41 -10.71 9.78
N ASN A 43 -0.51 -11.65 10.00
CA ASN A 43 -0.74 -13.02 9.53
C ASN A 43 -1.69 -13.75 10.50
N LYS A 44 -2.88 -14.09 9.98
CA LYS A 44 -3.86 -15.04 10.55
C LYS A 44 -4.64 -14.58 11.79
N PHE A 45 -5.58 -13.66 11.58
CA PHE A 45 -6.94 -14.06 11.94
C PHE A 45 -7.52 -14.75 10.71
N ASP A 46 -7.87 -16.01 10.87
CA ASP A 46 -8.49 -16.91 9.90
C ASP A 46 -9.90 -16.41 9.54
N ASN A 47 -9.91 -15.26 8.88
CA ASN A 47 -11.00 -14.63 8.18
C ASN A 47 -10.37 -13.98 6.95
N SER A 48 -9.57 -14.73 6.19
CA SER A 48 -9.30 -14.35 4.79
C SER A 48 -10.68 -14.27 4.15
N LYS A 49 -11.22 -13.06 4.07
CA LYS A 49 -12.55 -12.90 3.51
C LYS A 49 -12.39 -13.34 2.06
N ASP A 50 -13.16 -14.34 1.64
CA ASP A 50 -13.18 -14.76 0.24
C ASP A 50 -13.73 -13.67 -0.69
N TYR A 51 -14.17 -12.54 -0.11
CA TYR A 51 -14.76 -11.42 -0.80
C TYR A 51 -14.45 -10.10 -0.10
N PHE A 52 -14.32 -9.03 -0.88
CA PHE A 52 -14.31 -7.66 -0.36
C PHE A 52 -15.73 -7.07 -0.41
N THR A 53 -15.94 -5.95 0.29
CA THR A 53 -17.23 -5.25 0.33
C THR A 53 -17.05 -3.76 0.11
N ILE A 54 -18.14 -3.02 -0.11
CA ILE A 54 -18.08 -1.55 -0.05
C ILE A 54 -17.58 -1.12 1.34
N GLY A 55 -16.62 -0.21 1.38
CA GLY A 55 -15.93 0.26 2.58
C GLY A 55 -14.64 -0.51 2.93
N SER A 56 -14.34 -1.61 2.23
CA SER A 56 -13.08 -2.34 2.37
C SER A 56 -11.88 -1.47 2.02
N THR A 57 -10.72 -1.72 2.63
CA THR A 57 -9.49 -0.99 2.31
C THR A 57 -8.83 -1.53 1.04
N GLU A 58 -7.91 -0.75 0.47
CA GLU A 58 -7.06 -1.19 -0.64
C GLU A 58 -6.34 -2.51 -0.31
N ASP A 59 -5.76 -2.61 0.89
CA ASP A 59 -5.07 -3.82 1.36
C ASP A 59 -6.00 -5.03 1.45
N GLU A 60 -7.23 -4.87 1.98
CA GLU A 60 -8.22 -5.95 2.02
C GLU A 60 -8.57 -6.43 0.60
N VAL A 61 -8.69 -5.51 -0.37
CA VAL A 61 -8.97 -5.88 -1.76
C VAL A 61 -7.81 -6.66 -2.36
N ILE A 62 -6.56 -6.24 -2.11
CA ILE A 62 -5.36 -6.95 -2.60
C ILE A 62 -5.25 -8.33 -1.94
N GLU A 63 -5.58 -8.46 -0.66
CA GLU A 63 -5.58 -9.76 0.03
C GLU A 63 -6.60 -10.73 -0.59
N VAL A 64 -7.81 -10.25 -0.93
CA VAL A 64 -8.88 -11.06 -1.52
C VAL A 64 -8.62 -11.39 -3.00
N MET A 65 -8.21 -10.39 -3.79
CA MET A 65 -8.15 -10.45 -5.25
C MET A 65 -6.74 -10.74 -5.79
N GLY A 66 -5.70 -10.47 -5.01
CA GLY A 66 -4.33 -10.39 -5.47
C GLY A 66 -3.98 -9.02 -6.07
N GLU A 67 -2.79 -8.95 -6.69
CA GLU A 67 -2.32 -7.74 -7.36
C GLU A 67 -3.25 -7.35 -8.52
N PRO A 68 -3.67 -6.07 -8.62
CA PRO A 68 -4.44 -5.61 -9.75
C PRO A 68 -3.59 -5.61 -11.02
N THR A 69 -4.25 -5.82 -12.16
CA THR A 69 -3.64 -5.66 -13.48
C THR A 69 -3.13 -4.23 -13.69
N ASN A 70 -3.83 -3.25 -13.13
CA ASN A 70 -3.40 -1.86 -13.18
C ASN A 70 -3.87 -1.07 -11.94
N TYR A 71 -3.00 -0.19 -11.47
CA TYR A 71 -3.25 0.72 -10.36
C TYR A 71 -3.24 2.15 -10.88
N LEU A 72 -4.33 2.88 -10.70
CA LEU A 72 -4.48 4.25 -11.20
C LEU A 72 -4.91 5.21 -10.10
N MET A 73 -4.12 6.27 -9.88
CA MET A 73 -4.51 7.41 -9.05
C MET A 73 -5.28 8.41 -9.92
N THR A 74 -6.52 8.72 -9.55
CA THR A 74 -7.40 9.60 -10.33
C THR A 74 -7.62 10.98 -9.71
N ALA A 75 -7.43 11.09 -8.40
CA ALA A 75 -7.39 12.34 -7.65
C ALA A 75 -6.54 12.13 -6.39
N PRO A 76 -6.20 13.18 -5.60
CA PRO A 76 -5.37 13.04 -4.40
C PRO A 76 -5.85 11.97 -3.40
N GLU A 77 -7.17 11.79 -3.29
CA GLU A 77 -7.79 10.78 -2.41
C GLU A 77 -8.49 9.65 -3.18
N ALA A 78 -8.46 9.66 -4.52
CA ALA A 78 -9.24 8.73 -5.33
C ALA A 78 -8.34 7.81 -6.15
N ARG A 79 -8.56 6.50 -6.02
CA ARG A 79 -7.79 5.47 -6.72
C ARG A 79 -8.71 4.49 -7.44
N LYS A 80 -8.17 3.78 -8.41
CA LYS A 80 -8.87 2.73 -9.17
C LYS A 80 -7.96 1.53 -9.35
N PHE A 81 -8.48 0.36 -9.02
CA PHE A 81 -7.80 -0.91 -9.31
C PHE A 81 -8.52 -1.58 -10.48
N HIS A 82 -7.75 -1.99 -11.47
CA HIS A 82 -8.24 -2.74 -12.61
C HIS A 82 -7.85 -4.21 -12.46
N TYR A 83 -8.83 -5.09 -12.67
CA TYR A 83 -8.66 -6.53 -12.76
C TYR A 83 -9.25 -6.95 -14.10
N GLY A 84 -8.42 -6.95 -15.15
CA GLY A 84 -8.92 -7.02 -16.53
C GLY A 84 -9.77 -5.79 -16.88
N ILE A 85 -11.01 -6.00 -17.33
CA ILE A 85 -11.98 -4.92 -17.60
C ILE A 85 -12.82 -4.55 -16.36
N SER A 86 -12.78 -5.35 -15.30
CA SER A 86 -13.42 -4.99 -14.04
C SER A 86 -12.63 -3.93 -13.29
N THR A 87 -13.33 -3.04 -12.60
CA THR A 87 -12.73 -1.88 -11.91
C THR A 87 -13.26 -1.74 -10.49
N VAL A 88 -12.38 -1.49 -9.53
CA VAL A 88 -12.75 -1.13 -8.15
C VAL A 88 -12.37 0.32 -7.91
N TYR A 89 -13.30 1.12 -7.40
CA TYR A 89 -13.13 2.54 -7.15
C TYR A 89 -12.93 2.79 -5.67
N PHE A 90 -11.90 3.57 -5.36
CA PHE A 90 -11.52 3.92 -4.00
C PHE A 90 -11.61 5.43 -3.80
N TYR A 91 -12.03 5.83 -2.60
CA TYR A 91 -11.94 7.19 -2.11
C TYR A 91 -11.50 7.16 -0.64
N GLN A 92 -10.53 7.98 -0.27
CA GLN A 92 -9.93 8.01 1.07
C GLN A 92 -9.48 6.61 1.54
N GLY A 93 -8.90 5.82 0.62
CA GLY A 93 -8.39 4.47 0.90
C GLY A 93 -9.45 3.40 1.09
N LYS A 94 -10.73 3.68 0.79
CA LYS A 94 -11.85 2.75 0.95
C LYS A 94 -12.59 2.52 -0.36
N VAL A 95 -13.07 1.30 -0.58
CA VAL A 95 -13.92 0.95 -1.73
C VAL A 95 -15.23 1.73 -1.61
N ILE A 96 -15.51 2.57 -2.61
CA ILE A 96 -16.76 3.30 -2.71
C ILE A 96 -17.71 2.70 -3.74
N SER A 97 -17.17 2.04 -4.77
CA SER A 97 -17.93 1.45 -5.86
C SER A 97 -17.09 0.43 -6.61
N TYR A 98 -17.73 -0.39 -7.45
CA TYR A 98 -17.06 -1.33 -8.35
C TYR A 98 -17.88 -1.54 -9.63
N ALA A 99 -17.19 -1.92 -10.70
CA ALA A 99 -17.77 -2.37 -11.96
C ALA A 99 -17.23 -3.78 -12.22
N ASN A 100 -18.09 -4.80 -12.11
CA ASN A 100 -17.73 -6.20 -12.31
C ASN A 100 -18.13 -6.67 -13.72
N LEU A 101 -17.52 -6.09 -14.75
CA LEU A 101 -17.88 -6.35 -16.15
C LEU A 101 -17.53 -7.79 -16.59
N GLU A 102 -16.47 -8.36 -16.02
CA GLU A 102 -16.01 -9.72 -16.31
C GLU A 102 -16.56 -10.78 -15.35
N GLY A 103 -17.24 -10.39 -14.27
CA GLY A 103 -17.66 -11.33 -13.23
C GLY A 103 -16.52 -11.88 -12.38
N ASN A 104 -15.29 -11.37 -12.53
CA ASN A 104 -14.08 -11.82 -11.86
C ASN A 104 -13.87 -11.20 -10.46
N LEU A 105 -14.59 -10.13 -10.11
CA LEU A 105 -14.47 -9.52 -8.79
C LEU A 105 -15.12 -10.39 -7.72
N LYS A 106 -14.33 -10.76 -6.70
CA LYS A 106 -14.81 -11.40 -5.46
C LYS A 106 -15.45 -10.36 -4.55
N VAL A 107 -16.59 -9.83 -4.94
CA VAL A 107 -17.30 -8.78 -4.19
C VAL A 107 -18.62 -9.28 -3.63
N LYS A 108 -18.95 -8.91 -2.41
CA LYS A 108 -20.25 -9.21 -1.79
C LYS A 108 -20.92 -7.93 -1.31
N VAL A 109 -22.19 -7.76 -1.67
CA VAL A 109 -23.05 -6.75 -1.05
C VAL A 109 -23.52 -7.28 0.30
N LYS A 110 -23.33 -6.49 1.36
CA LYS A 110 -23.95 -6.80 2.65
C LYS A 110 -25.46 -6.69 2.46
N LYS A 111 -26.19 -7.75 2.84
CA LYS A 111 -27.65 -7.75 2.91
C LYS A 111 -28.14 -6.85 4.03
#